data_AF-A0A2T3XR73-F1
#
_entry.id   AF-A0A2T3XR73-F1
#
_cell.length_a   1.000
_cell.length_b   1.000
_cell.length_c   1.000
_cell.angle_alpha   90.00
_cell.angle_beta   90.00
_cell.angle_gamma   90.00
#
_symmetry.space_group_name_H-M   'P 1'
#
loop_
_entity.id
_entity.type
_entity.pdbx_description
1 polymer ?
#
loop_
_entity_poly.entity_id
_entity_poly.type
_entity_poly.pdbx_seq_one_letter_code
_entity_poly.pdbx_strand_id
1 'polypeptide(L)'
;MTDELGTQSRLAAGCMRINGVEFDADTIAAESAYHAHAPDPLDAARRALAVRELLRQRAVALGIIGEDAPIGDDTIDALLALELTHVPDADPEECERYYERHAARFRRNEIVYASHILFAVTNGVPLAPLRRRAEAALAAVLASPTTFEAVAREMSNCPSAGVGGSLGQLMRGDAVPEFESAVFDTRDVGVLRRLVNTRFGFHIVRVDRRVEGDTISFAEIASAIAAFLSEQVRRNAMRQYLSVLAGGARLDGVELGGATNPLVQ
;
A
#
# COMPACT_ATOMS: atom_id res chain seq x y z
N MET A 1 2.31 27.89 -53.53
CA MET A 1 3.03 26.61 -53.36
C MET A 1 3.69 26.69 -52.00
N THR A 2 2.98 26.17 -51.02
CA THR A 2 3.22 26.21 -49.57
C THR A 2 4.36 25.27 -49.21
N ASP A 3 5.28 25.73 -48.37
CA ASP A 3 6.15 24.84 -47.59
C ASP A 3 6.29 25.44 -46.18
N GLU A 4 5.27 25.19 -45.35
CA GLU A 4 5.31 25.44 -43.91
C GLU A 4 5.95 24.20 -43.26
N LEU A 5 7.27 24.23 -43.16
CA LEU A 5 8.05 23.25 -42.40
C LEU A 5 7.80 23.45 -40.91
N GLY A 6 7.00 22.56 -40.34
CA GLY A 6 6.72 22.48 -38.91
C GLY A 6 7.98 22.28 -38.09
N THR A 7 8.31 23.28 -37.28
CA THR A 7 9.29 23.20 -36.21
C THR A 7 8.79 22.24 -35.13
N GLN A 8 9.13 20.95 -35.25
CA GLN A 8 9.06 20.04 -34.11
C GLN A 8 10.12 20.46 -33.09
N SER A 9 9.70 21.26 -32.11
CA SER A 9 10.52 21.65 -30.96
C SER A 9 10.96 20.39 -30.20
N ARG A 10 12.26 20.05 -30.29
CA ARG A 10 12.87 18.99 -29.48
C ARG A 10 12.93 19.48 -28.04
N LEU A 11 12.30 18.73 -27.13
CA LEU A 11 12.43 18.98 -25.70
C LEU A 11 13.89 18.86 -25.28
N ALA A 12 14.36 19.81 -24.47
CA ALA A 12 15.66 19.73 -23.85
C ALA A 12 15.73 18.51 -22.92
N ALA A 13 16.92 17.90 -22.81
CA ALA A 13 17.14 16.73 -21.97
C ALA A 13 16.76 17.06 -20.52
N GLY A 14 15.87 16.26 -19.94
CA GLY A 14 15.40 16.47 -18.56
C GLY A 14 14.15 17.35 -18.42
N CYS A 15 13.61 17.93 -19.49
CA CYS A 15 12.31 18.62 -19.44
C CYS A 15 11.13 17.64 -19.62
N MET A 16 9.92 18.09 -19.33
CA MET A 16 8.66 17.37 -19.56
C MET A 16 7.62 18.32 -20.14
N ARG A 17 6.65 17.82 -20.91
CA ARG A 17 5.55 18.63 -21.44
C ARG A 17 4.21 17.90 -21.38
N ILE A 18 3.17 18.62 -20.97
CA ILE A 18 1.80 18.11 -20.80
C ILE A 18 0.83 19.00 -21.58
N ASN A 19 0.27 18.50 -22.67
CA ASN A 19 -0.65 19.24 -23.55
C ASN A 19 -0.13 20.61 -24.04
N GLY A 20 1.19 20.82 -24.05
CA GLY A 20 1.82 22.08 -24.45
C GLY A 20 2.42 22.89 -23.29
N VAL A 21 2.10 22.55 -22.04
CA VAL A 21 2.71 23.18 -20.84
C VAL A 21 4.04 22.51 -20.54
N GLU A 22 5.11 23.30 -20.55
CA GLU A 22 6.48 22.82 -20.34
C GLU A 22 6.91 22.94 -18.88
N PHE A 23 7.61 21.90 -18.41
CA PHE A 23 8.25 21.83 -17.11
C PHE A 23 9.76 21.67 -17.34
N ASP A 24 10.52 22.64 -16.84
CA ASP A 24 11.98 22.61 -16.94
C ASP A 24 12.60 21.65 -15.91
N ALA A 25 13.90 21.39 -16.08
CA ALA A 25 14.64 20.49 -15.22
C ALA A 25 14.69 21.00 -13.76
N ASP A 26 14.72 22.31 -13.55
CA ASP A 26 14.78 22.93 -12.22
C ASP A 26 13.46 22.73 -11.46
N THR A 27 12.32 22.88 -12.13
CA THR A 27 11.00 22.61 -11.55
C THR A 27 10.86 21.14 -11.15
N ILE A 28 11.31 20.23 -12.00
CA ILE A 28 11.28 18.78 -11.72
C ILE A 28 12.21 18.45 -10.55
N ALA A 29 13.40 19.05 -10.51
CA ALA A 29 14.35 18.86 -9.41
C ALA A 29 13.79 19.40 -8.08
N ALA A 30 13.16 20.57 -8.08
CA ALA A 30 12.52 21.14 -6.90
C ALA A 30 11.40 20.25 -6.37
N GLU A 31 10.55 19.72 -7.26
CA GLU A 31 9.50 18.77 -6.88
C GLU A 31 10.09 17.47 -6.32
N SER A 32 11.21 16.96 -6.88
CA SER A 32 11.84 15.71 -6.43
C SER A 32 12.29 15.73 -4.97
N ALA A 33 12.54 16.92 -4.41
CA ALA A 33 12.87 17.08 -2.98
C ALA A 33 11.73 16.59 -2.06
N TYR A 34 10.47 16.70 -2.51
CA TYR A 34 9.31 16.17 -1.79
C TYR A 34 9.15 14.65 -1.92
N HIS A 35 9.87 14.01 -2.86
CA HIS A 35 9.79 12.58 -3.17
C HIS A 35 11.09 11.84 -2.83
N ALA A 36 11.92 12.37 -1.91
CA ALA A 36 13.25 11.85 -1.60
C ALA A 36 13.28 10.38 -1.11
N HIS A 37 12.14 9.86 -0.63
CA HIS A 37 11.99 8.47 -0.19
C HIS A 37 11.54 7.51 -1.31
N ALA A 38 11.20 8.02 -2.49
CA ALA A 38 10.84 7.18 -3.62
C ALA A 38 12.08 6.47 -4.18
N PRO A 39 11.93 5.25 -4.75
CA PRO A 39 13.02 4.55 -5.42
C PRO A 39 13.66 5.37 -6.56
N ASP A 40 12.84 6.16 -7.26
CA ASP A 40 13.25 7.17 -8.23
C ASP A 40 12.51 8.49 -7.95
N PRO A 41 13.14 9.44 -7.22
CA PRO A 41 12.53 10.72 -6.88
C PRO A 41 12.21 11.61 -8.08
N LEU A 42 13.01 11.54 -9.16
CA LEU A 42 12.80 12.37 -10.35
C LEU A 42 11.61 11.87 -11.16
N ASP A 43 11.48 10.56 -11.30
CA ASP A 43 10.33 9.93 -11.95
C ASP A 43 9.03 10.16 -11.13
N ALA A 44 9.12 10.05 -9.80
CA ALA A 44 8.00 10.41 -8.91
C ALA A 44 7.58 11.88 -9.08
N ALA A 45 8.54 12.81 -9.15
CA ALA A 45 8.30 14.23 -9.38
C ALA A 45 7.61 14.50 -10.73
N ARG A 46 8.11 13.89 -11.82
CA ARG A 46 7.50 14.01 -13.15
C ARG A 46 6.05 13.55 -13.14
N ARG A 47 5.76 12.39 -12.53
CA ARG A 47 4.40 11.87 -12.40
C ARG A 47 3.49 12.80 -11.60
N ALA A 48 3.96 13.30 -10.45
CA ALA A 48 3.19 14.21 -9.61
C ALA A 48 2.84 15.51 -10.37
N LEU A 49 3.83 16.13 -11.02
CA LEU A 49 3.65 17.33 -11.86
C LEU A 49 2.66 17.07 -13.01
N ALA A 50 2.80 15.95 -13.70
CA ALA A 50 1.93 15.60 -14.82
C ALA A 50 0.47 15.40 -14.36
N VAL A 51 0.24 14.67 -13.27
CA VAL A 51 -1.11 14.49 -12.70
C VAL A 51 -1.71 15.83 -12.27
N ARG A 52 -0.93 16.67 -11.57
CA ARG A 52 -1.37 17.99 -11.11
C ARG A 52 -1.77 18.88 -12.29
N GLU A 53 -1.00 18.85 -13.37
CA GLU A 53 -1.31 19.64 -14.57
C GLU A 53 -2.53 19.12 -15.33
N LEU A 54 -2.69 17.80 -15.46
CA LEU A 54 -3.89 17.21 -16.08
C LEU A 54 -5.17 17.58 -15.32
N LEU A 55 -5.13 17.52 -13.99
CA LEU A 55 -6.25 17.92 -13.14
C LEU A 55 -6.51 19.43 -13.25
N ARG A 56 -5.47 20.26 -13.28
CA ARG A 56 -5.60 21.71 -13.45
C ARG A 56 -6.26 22.06 -14.78
N GLN A 57 -5.79 21.48 -15.89
CA GLN A 57 -6.37 21.69 -17.22
C GLN A 57 -7.84 21.26 -17.27
N ARG A 58 -8.18 20.15 -16.61
CA ARG A 58 -9.57 19.71 -16.52
C ARG A 58 -10.42 20.65 -15.67
N ALA A 59 -9.90 21.16 -14.56
CA ALA A 59 -10.57 22.16 -13.73
C ALA A 59 -10.80 23.48 -14.50
N VAL A 60 -9.86 23.91 -15.32
CA VAL A 60 -10.02 25.06 -16.25
C VAL A 60 -11.11 24.76 -17.29
N ALA A 61 -11.07 23.58 -17.92
CA ALA A 61 -12.05 23.19 -18.93
C ALA A 61 -13.50 23.12 -18.39
N LEU A 62 -13.67 22.83 -17.10
CA LEU A 62 -14.95 22.82 -16.41
C LEU A 62 -15.33 24.18 -15.78
N GLY A 63 -14.47 25.19 -15.91
CA GLY A 63 -14.71 26.54 -15.37
C GLY A 63 -14.62 26.64 -13.85
N ILE A 64 -13.94 25.70 -13.18
CA ILE A 64 -13.74 25.71 -11.71
C ILE A 64 -12.69 26.76 -11.32
N ILE A 65 -11.66 26.91 -12.15
CA ILE A 65 -10.58 27.88 -11.96
C ILE A 65 -10.26 28.60 -13.28
N GLY A 66 -9.62 29.78 -13.18
CA GLY A 66 -9.15 30.53 -14.35
C GLY A 66 -7.92 29.88 -15.02
N GLU A 67 -7.63 30.27 -16.26
CA GLU A 67 -6.60 29.65 -17.12
C GLU A 67 -5.20 29.57 -16.48
N ASP A 68 -4.82 30.59 -15.72
CA ASP A 68 -3.49 30.68 -15.07
C ASP A 68 -3.53 30.37 -13.57
N ALA A 69 -4.70 30.02 -13.02
CA ALA A 69 -4.83 29.77 -11.60
C ALA A 69 -4.14 28.44 -11.22
N PRO A 70 -3.40 28.40 -10.10
CA PRO A 70 -2.87 27.16 -9.58
C PRO A 70 -4.01 26.25 -9.10
N ILE A 71 -3.81 24.94 -9.18
CA ILE A 71 -4.71 23.97 -8.58
C ILE A 71 -4.33 23.76 -7.10
N GLY A 72 -5.30 23.91 -6.21
CA GLY A 72 -5.17 23.56 -4.78
C GLY A 72 -6.12 22.42 -4.41
N ASP A 73 -6.03 21.96 -3.16
CA ASP A 73 -6.79 20.80 -2.66
C ASP A 73 -8.30 21.01 -2.79
N ASP A 74 -8.83 22.18 -2.41
CA ASP A 74 -10.26 22.51 -2.54
C ASP A 74 -10.77 22.43 -3.99
N THR A 75 -9.92 22.81 -4.96
CA THR A 75 -10.23 22.74 -6.39
C THR A 75 -10.24 21.28 -6.87
N ILE A 76 -9.31 20.47 -6.38
CA ILE A 76 -9.27 19.03 -6.68
C ILE A 76 -10.54 18.38 -6.15
N ASP A 77 -10.91 18.66 -4.90
CA ASP A 77 -12.14 18.12 -4.31
C ASP A 77 -13.39 18.54 -5.09
N ALA A 78 -13.50 19.81 -5.49
CA ALA A 78 -14.60 20.30 -6.32
C ALA A 78 -14.63 19.63 -7.71
N LEU A 79 -13.48 19.47 -8.36
CA LEU A 79 -13.34 18.78 -9.64
C LEU A 79 -13.82 17.32 -9.53
N LEU A 80 -13.34 16.61 -8.51
CA LEU A 80 -13.68 15.22 -8.30
C LEU A 80 -15.16 15.04 -7.94
N ALA A 81 -15.73 15.93 -7.14
CA ALA A 81 -17.16 15.92 -6.83
C ALA A 81 -18.02 16.11 -8.09
N LEU A 82 -17.55 16.88 -9.07
CA LEU A 82 -18.26 17.11 -10.33
C LEU A 82 -18.11 15.95 -11.33
N GLU A 83 -16.94 15.32 -11.39
CA GLU A 83 -16.61 14.32 -12.40
C GLU A 83 -16.87 12.88 -11.93
N LEU A 84 -16.78 12.62 -10.62
CA LEU A 84 -17.01 11.32 -10.00
C LEU A 84 -18.40 11.23 -9.34
N THR A 85 -19.42 11.81 -9.97
CA THR A 85 -20.80 11.87 -9.47
C THR A 85 -21.53 10.52 -9.39
N HIS A 86 -21.03 9.50 -10.09
CA HIS A 86 -21.66 8.18 -10.19
C HIS A 86 -20.82 7.05 -9.59
N VAL A 87 -19.94 7.36 -8.63
CA VAL A 87 -19.25 6.33 -7.86
C VAL A 87 -20.27 5.72 -6.89
N PRO A 88 -20.66 4.45 -7.07
CA PRO A 88 -21.66 3.84 -6.21
C PRO A 88 -21.08 3.66 -4.80
N ASP A 89 -21.93 3.86 -3.81
CA ASP A 89 -21.66 3.38 -2.46
C ASP A 89 -21.63 1.85 -2.43
N ALA A 90 -20.98 1.30 -1.42
CA ALA A 90 -20.99 -0.14 -1.18
C ALA A 90 -22.43 -0.63 -0.94
N ASP A 91 -22.86 -1.58 -1.76
CA ASP A 91 -24.17 -2.19 -1.63
C ASP A 91 -24.26 -3.03 -0.34
N PRO A 92 -25.42 -3.07 0.35
CA PRO A 92 -25.59 -3.88 1.56
C PRO A 92 -25.25 -5.37 1.36
N GLU A 93 -25.56 -5.96 0.22
CA GLU A 93 -25.23 -7.37 -0.07
C GLU A 93 -23.71 -7.57 -0.16
N GLU A 94 -22.99 -6.59 -0.72
CA GLU A 94 -21.53 -6.60 -0.75
C GLU A 94 -20.93 -6.45 0.65
N CYS A 95 -21.53 -5.62 1.51
CA CYS A 95 -21.12 -5.46 2.89
C CYS A 95 -21.29 -6.76 3.69
N GLU A 96 -22.42 -7.45 3.54
CA GLU A 96 -22.68 -8.75 4.17
C GLU A 96 -21.69 -9.81 3.67
N ARG A 97 -21.52 -9.91 2.35
CA ARG A 97 -20.55 -10.83 1.74
C ARG A 97 -19.11 -10.56 2.21
N TYR A 98 -18.74 -9.30 2.37
CA TYR A 98 -17.44 -8.93 2.92
C TYR A 98 -17.33 -9.34 4.39
N TYR A 99 -18.38 -9.11 5.20
CA TYR A 99 -18.44 -9.53 6.59
C TYR A 99 -18.23 -11.05 6.73
N GLU A 100 -18.97 -11.85 5.97
CA GLU A 100 -18.90 -13.31 6.01
C GLU A 100 -17.51 -13.84 5.63
N ARG A 101 -16.93 -13.31 4.54
CA ARG A 101 -15.59 -13.72 4.06
C ARG A 101 -14.48 -13.36 5.03
N HIS A 102 -14.69 -12.35 5.88
CA HIS A 102 -13.69 -11.84 6.81
C HIS A 102 -14.14 -11.96 8.28
N ALA A 103 -15.06 -12.88 8.60
CA ALA A 103 -15.63 -13.03 9.94
C ALA A 103 -14.57 -13.24 11.04
N ALA A 104 -13.40 -13.79 10.70
CA ALA A 104 -12.27 -13.91 11.65
C ALA A 104 -11.71 -12.56 12.10
N ARG A 105 -11.85 -11.50 11.30
CA ARG A 105 -11.38 -10.13 11.60
C ARG A 105 -12.34 -9.38 12.51
N PHE A 106 -13.63 -9.72 12.49
CA PHE A 106 -14.67 -9.05 13.26
C PHE A 106 -14.87 -9.72 14.61
N ARG A 107 -13.81 -9.73 15.43
CA ARG A 107 -13.84 -10.27 16.78
C ARG A 107 -13.25 -9.30 17.78
N ARG A 108 -13.82 -9.28 18.99
CA ARG A 108 -13.27 -8.55 20.15
C ARG A 108 -12.84 -9.53 21.22
N ASN A 109 -11.86 -9.14 22.03
CA ASN A 109 -11.34 -9.94 23.13
C ASN A 109 -10.71 -11.30 22.71
N GLU A 110 -10.35 -11.46 21.43
CA GLU A 110 -9.59 -12.63 20.97
C GLU A 110 -8.16 -12.55 21.50
N ILE A 111 -7.69 -13.65 22.09
CA ILE A 111 -6.36 -13.75 22.67
C ILE A 111 -5.61 -14.91 22.00
N VAL A 112 -4.39 -14.65 21.56
CA VAL A 112 -3.50 -15.66 21.01
C VAL A 112 -2.22 -15.72 21.84
N TYR A 113 -1.86 -16.92 22.27
CA TYR A 113 -0.54 -17.19 22.85
C TYR A 113 0.35 -17.66 21.73
N ALA A 114 1.43 -16.92 21.48
CA ALA A 114 2.33 -17.21 20.37
C ALA A 114 3.79 -17.04 20.77
N SER A 115 4.62 -17.74 20.01
CA SER A 115 6.07 -17.64 20.04
C SER A 115 6.58 -17.36 18.63
N HIS A 116 7.71 -16.68 18.51
CA HIS A 116 8.31 -16.42 17.20
C HIS A 116 9.84 -16.54 17.18
N ILE A 117 10.39 -16.72 15.98
CA ILE A 117 11.80 -16.66 15.67
C ILE A 117 11.97 -15.56 14.61
N LEU A 118 12.70 -14.50 14.96
CA LEU A 118 12.92 -13.36 14.07
C LEU A 118 14.29 -13.47 13.39
N PHE A 119 14.30 -13.40 12.07
CA PHE A 119 15.48 -13.13 11.26
C PHE A 119 15.43 -11.67 10.80
N ALA A 120 16.14 -10.81 11.52
CA ALA A 120 16.04 -9.37 11.37
C ALA A 120 16.66 -8.89 10.05
N VAL A 121 15.95 -8.03 9.33
CA VAL A 121 16.48 -7.31 8.18
C VAL A 121 17.10 -6.02 8.68
N THR A 122 18.42 -5.93 8.61
CA THR A 122 19.20 -4.73 8.96
C THR A 122 20.00 -4.22 7.76
N ASN A 123 20.40 -2.95 7.81
CA ASN A 123 21.18 -2.32 6.75
C ASN A 123 22.46 -3.13 6.46
N GLY A 124 22.67 -3.48 5.20
CA GLY A 124 23.85 -4.22 4.74
C GLY A 124 23.73 -5.75 4.76
N VAL A 125 22.62 -6.32 5.27
CA VAL A 125 22.38 -7.77 5.19
C VAL A 125 21.72 -8.14 3.86
N PRO A 126 22.34 -9.03 3.05
CA PRO A 126 21.71 -9.49 1.82
C PRO A 126 20.42 -10.28 2.11
N LEU A 127 19.29 -9.82 1.55
CA LEU A 127 17.97 -10.40 1.82
C LEU A 127 17.84 -11.87 1.39
N ALA A 128 18.38 -12.23 0.23
CA ALA A 128 18.22 -13.59 -0.31
C ALA A 128 18.89 -14.67 0.57
N PRO A 129 20.16 -14.52 1.01
CA PRO A 129 20.76 -15.40 2.02
C PRO A 129 19.99 -15.45 3.34
N LEU A 130 19.52 -14.30 3.84
CA LEU A 130 18.77 -14.25 5.10
C LEU A 130 17.46 -15.03 5.00
N ARG A 131 16.73 -14.86 3.90
CA ARG A 131 15.50 -15.60 3.61
C ARG A 131 15.75 -17.11 3.54
N ARG A 132 16.78 -17.56 2.83
CA ARG A 132 17.13 -19.00 2.76
C ARG A 132 17.41 -19.58 4.14
N ARG A 133 18.10 -18.84 5.01
CA ARG A 133 18.35 -19.25 6.40
C ARG A 133 17.04 -19.37 7.19
N ALA A 134 16.13 -18.41 7.04
CA ALA A 134 14.81 -18.46 7.67
C ALA A 134 13.96 -19.63 7.16
N GLU A 135 13.96 -19.89 5.85
CA GLU A 135 13.25 -21.02 5.23
C GLU A 135 13.79 -22.37 5.70
N ALA A 136 15.11 -22.52 5.82
CA ALA A 136 15.73 -23.73 6.36
C ALA A 136 15.36 -23.97 7.84
N ALA A 137 15.38 -22.91 8.66
CA ALA A 137 14.94 -23.00 10.05
C ALA A 137 13.46 -23.36 10.15
N LEU A 138 12.59 -22.77 9.30
CA LEU A 138 11.18 -23.10 9.22
C LEU A 138 10.98 -24.59 8.90
N ALA A 139 11.68 -25.11 7.90
CA ALA A 139 11.61 -26.52 7.53
C ALA A 139 12.02 -27.43 8.70
N ALA A 140 13.08 -27.08 9.43
CA ALA A 140 13.53 -27.83 10.60
C ALA A 140 12.50 -27.85 11.74
N VAL A 141 11.91 -26.70 12.09
CA VAL A 141 10.89 -26.65 13.15
C VAL A 141 9.57 -27.27 12.72
N LEU A 142 9.23 -27.28 11.43
CA LEU A 142 8.06 -28.01 10.93
C LEU A 142 8.27 -29.53 11.01
N ALA A 143 9.48 -30.01 10.73
CA ALA A 143 9.83 -31.42 10.84
C ALA A 143 9.91 -31.90 12.30
N SER A 144 10.24 -31.01 13.24
CA SER A 144 10.31 -31.33 14.67
C SER A 144 9.88 -30.14 15.53
N PRO A 145 8.55 -29.92 15.71
CA PRO A 145 8.03 -28.74 16.42
C PRO A 145 8.51 -28.58 17.87
N THR A 146 8.95 -29.65 18.51
CA THR A 146 9.53 -29.65 19.87
C THR A 146 10.87 -28.90 19.96
N THR A 147 11.57 -28.71 18.83
CA THR A 147 12.85 -27.98 18.80
C THR A 147 12.70 -26.48 18.72
N PHE A 148 11.47 -25.97 18.53
CA PHE A 148 11.21 -24.56 18.24
C PHE A 148 11.89 -23.61 19.24
N GLU A 149 11.78 -23.88 20.54
CA GLU A 149 12.37 -22.99 21.55
C GLU A 149 13.90 -23.02 21.56
N ALA A 150 14.52 -24.15 21.20
CA ALA A 150 15.96 -24.26 21.05
C ALA A 150 16.43 -23.46 19.83
N VAL A 151 15.74 -23.61 18.69
CA VAL A 151 16.00 -22.83 17.48
C VAL A 151 15.77 -21.33 17.74
N ALA A 152 14.74 -20.97 18.53
CA ALA A 152 14.49 -19.59 18.91
C ALA A 152 15.64 -19.01 19.74
N ARG A 153 16.14 -19.73 20.75
CA ARG A 153 17.29 -19.32 21.57
C ARG A 153 18.56 -19.15 20.75
N GLU A 154 18.79 -20.01 19.77
CA GLU A 154 20.01 -20.02 18.97
C GLU A 154 19.99 -19.00 17.83
N MET A 155 18.85 -18.86 17.15
CA MET A 155 18.78 -18.22 15.83
C MET A 155 18.00 -16.91 15.81
N SER A 156 17.13 -16.65 16.78
CA SER A 156 16.27 -15.47 16.78
C SER A 156 17.06 -14.20 17.13
N ASN A 157 16.81 -13.13 16.39
CA ASN A 157 17.32 -11.79 16.68
C ASN A 157 16.41 -10.98 17.61
N CYS A 158 15.26 -11.53 18.03
CA CYS A 158 14.38 -10.88 18.99
C CYS A 158 14.84 -11.15 20.44
N PRO A 159 14.74 -10.18 21.37
CA PRO A 159 15.01 -10.41 22.79
C PRO A 159 14.19 -11.57 23.41
N SER A 160 13.02 -11.90 22.84
CA SER A 160 12.23 -13.07 23.26
C SER A 160 12.98 -14.39 23.11
N ALA A 161 14.06 -14.45 22.33
CA ALA A 161 14.95 -15.60 22.22
C ALA A 161 15.34 -16.17 23.59
N GLY A 162 15.63 -15.32 24.59
CA GLY A 162 16.01 -15.74 25.94
C GLY A 162 14.95 -16.60 26.66
N VAL A 163 13.67 -16.42 26.31
CA VAL A 163 12.53 -17.19 26.83
C VAL A 163 11.95 -18.15 25.79
N GLY A 164 12.78 -18.61 24.84
CA GLY A 164 12.35 -19.58 23.81
C GLY A 164 11.49 -18.99 22.71
N GLY A 165 11.53 -17.67 22.51
CA GLY A 165 10.77 -16.94 21.49
C GLY A 165 9.36 -16.55 21.92
N SER A 166 8.96 -16.82 23.16
CA SER A 166 7.61 -16.53 23.65
C SER A 166 7.29 -15.03 23.61
N LEU A 167 6.12 -14.70 23.03
CA LEU A 167 5.53 -13.36 23.05
C LEU A 167 4.45 -13.23 24.13
N GLY A 168 4.16 -14.31 24.86
CA GLY A 168 3.07 -14.34 25.82
C GLY A 168 1.71 -14.23 25.13
N GLN A 169 0.82 -13.42 25.72
CA GLN A 169 -0.51 -13.16 25.22
C GLN A 169 -0.49 -11.98 24.24
N LEU A 170 -1.11 -12.17 23.09
CA LEU A 170 -1.33 -11.16 22.06
C LEU A 170 -2.82 -10.94 21.85
N MET A 171 -3.19 -9.67 21.66
CA MET A 171 -4.47 -9.20 21.14
C MET A 171 -4.25 -8.48 19.80
N ARG A 172 -5.32 -8.27 19.05
CA ARG A 172 -5.28 -7.38 17.89
C ARG A 172 -4.89 -5.97 18.36
N GLY A 173 -3.93 -5.35 17.67
CA GLY A 173 -3.29 -4.08 18.03
C GLY A 173 -1.92 -4.21 18.71
N ASP A 174 -1.57 -5.38 19.25
CA ASP A 174 -0.30 -5.55 20.00
C ASP A 174 0.93 -5.74 19.10
N ALA A 175 0.71 -6.08 17.82
CA ALA A 175 1.76 -6.36 16.85
C ALA A 175 1.61 -5.52 15.59
N VAL A 176 2.65 -5.50 14.75
CA VAL A 176 2.57 -4.84 13.44
C VAL A 176 1.55 -5.53 12.54
N PRO A 177 0.86 -4.79 11.64
CA PRO A 177 -0.28 -5.31 10.88
C PRO A 177 0.01 -6.61 10.11
N GLU A 178 1.21 -6.74 9.56
CA GLU A 178 1.61 -7.93 8.79
C GLU A 178 1.75 -9.18 9.68
N PHE A 179 2.24 -9.00 10.90
CA PHE A 179 2.32 -10.08 11.89
C PHE A 179 0.95 -10.43 12.44
N GLU A 180 0.17 -9.41 12.79
CA GLU A 180 -1.18 -9.59 13.31
C GLU A 180 -2.06 -10.35 12.31
N SER A 181 -2.11 -9.94 11.05
CA SER A 181 -2.90 -10.62 10.02
C SER A 181 -2.48 -12.09 9.89
N ALA A 182 -1.18 -12.38 9.92
CA ALA A 182 -0.71 -13.75 9.83
C ALA A 182 -1.13 -14.63 11.02
N VAL A 183 -1.28 -14.06 12.21
CA VAL A 183 -1.65 -14.78 13.43
C VAL A 183 -3.16 -14.86 13.62
N PHE A 184 -3.90 -13.77 13.42
CA PHE A 184 -5.31 -13.69 13.77
C PHE A 184 -6.27 -13.95 12.61
N ASP A 185 -5.82 -13.86 11.35
CA ASP A 185 -6.70 -14.14 10.20
C ASP A 185 -6.72 -15.63 9.81
N THR A 186 -6.05 -16.48 10.60
CA THR A 186 -6.12 -17.95 10.52
C THR A 186 -6.53 -18.56 11.86
N ARG A 187 -7.12 -19.76 11.81
CA ARG A 187 -7.45 -20.59 12.98
C ARG A 187 -6.36 -21.59 13.34
N ASP A 188 -5.27 -21.63 12.58
CA ASP A 188 -4.20 -22.62 12.77
C ASP A 188 -3.55 -22.49 14.15
N VAL A 189 -3.27 -23.65 14.76
CA VAL A 189 -2.49 -23.82 15.99
C VAL A 189 -1.25 -24.66 15.65
N GLY A 190 -0.14 -24.39 16.32
CA GLY A 190 1.16 -24.94 16.01
C GLY A 190 2.01 -23.99 15.15
N VAL A 191 3.06 -24.52 14.52
CA VAL A 191 3.97 -23.73 13.69
C VAL A 191 3.28 -23.39 12.36
N LEU A 192 3.21 -22.10 12.04
CA LEU A 192 2.69 -21.65 10.76
C LEU A 192 3.60 -22.11 9.62
N ARG A 193 3.02 -22.65 8.55
CA ARG A 193 3.74 -23.28 7.43
C ARG A 193 4.38 -22.29 6.44
N ARG A 194 4.47 -21.01 6.81
CA ARG A 194 5.02 -19.94 5.97
C ARG A 194 5.78 -18.94 6.83
N LEU A 195 6.77 -18.28 6.22
CA LEU A 195 7.39 -17.11 6.82
C LEU A 195 6.40 -15.95 6.81
N VAL A 196 6.35 -15.24 7.94
CA VAL A 196 5.62 -13.99 8.07
C VAL A 196 6.62 -12.86 7.82
N ASN A 197 6.36 -12.07 6.79
CA ASN A 197 7.23 -10.95 6.41
C ASN A 197 6.70 -9.68 7.06
N THR A 198 7.56 -8.97 7.77
CA THR A 198 7.22 -7.64 8.31
C THR A 198 8.35 -6.68 8.02
N ARG A 199 8.14 -5.39 8.30
CA ARG A 199 9.21 -4.37 8.26
C ARG A 199 10.46 -4.71 9.08
N PHE A 200 10.36 -5.62 10.06
CA PHE A 200 11.49 -6.05 10.89
C PHE A 200 12.27 -7.23 10.29
N GLY A 201 11.69 -7.95 9.32
CA GLY A 201 12.32 -9.10 8.67
C GLY A 201 11.40 -10.32 8.56
N PHE A 202 11.99 -11.51 8.61
CA PHE A 202 11.29 -12.78 8.45
C PHE A 202 10.99 -13.41 9.79
N HIS A 203 9.74 -13.80 10.03
CA HIS A 203 9.32 -14.42 11.28
C HIS A 203 8.83 -15.83 11.01
N ILE A 204 9.28 -16.77 11.84
CA ILE A 204 8.64 -18.08 11.99
C ILE A 204 7.75 -17.99 13.23
N VAL A 205 6.48 -18.33 13.10
CA VAL A 205 5.52 -18.15 14.19
C VAL A 205 4.95 -19.50 14.60
N ARG A 206 4.85 -19.72 15.91
CA ARG A 206 4.13 -20.85 16.52
C ARG A 206 3.00 -20.29 17.37
N VAL A 207 1.80 -20.77 17.12
CA VAL A 207 0.63 -20.47 17.94
C VAL A 207 0.45 -21.60 18.93
N ASP A 208 0.58 -21.30 20.22
CA ASP A 208 0.51 -22.28 21.29
C ASP A 208 -0.94 -22.52 21.72
N ARG A 209 -1.71 -21.44 21.86
CA ARG A 209 -3.11 -21.48 22.30
C ARG A 209 -3.89 -20.28 21.76
N ARG A 210 -5.18 -20.47 21.52
CA ARG A 210 -6.12 -19.39 21.20
C ARG A 210 -7.26 -19.41 22.22
N VAL A 211 -7.69 -18.23 22.63
CA VAL A 211 -8.95 -18.02 23.35
C VAL A 211 -9.83 -17.23 22.40
N GLU A 212 -10.95 -17.84 22.01
CA GLU A 212 -11.86 -17.21 21.08
C GLU A 212 -12.44 -15.93 21.68
N GLY A 213 -12.40 -14.87 20.88
CA GLY A 213 -13.14 -13.65 21.16
C GLY A 213 -14.60 -13.75 20.71
N ASP A 214 -15.39 -12.78 21.16
CA ASP A 214 -16.78 -12.61 20.74
C ASP A 214 -16.82 -12.10 19.30
N THR A 215 -17.73 -12.66 18.50
CA THR A 215 -18.00 -12.16 17.16
C THR A 215 -18.77 -10.85 17.26
N ILE A 216 -18.29 -9.80 16.61
CA ILE A 216 -18.99 -8.53 16.48
C ILE A 216 -20.07 -8.73 15.44
N SER A 217 -21.33 -8.43 15.76
CA SER A 217 -22.43 -8.65 14.80
C SER A 217 -22.28 -7.77 13.56
N PHE A 218 -22.83 -8.22 12.42
CA PHE A 218 -22.85 -7.39 11.21
C PHE A 218 -23.50 -6.03 11.48
N ALA A 219 -24.61 -6.00 12.21
CA ALA A 219 -25.31 -4.77 12.56
C ALA A 219 -24.42 -3.74 13.29
N GLU A 220 -23.50 -4.19 14.15
CA GLU A 220 -22.57 -3.32 14.86
C GLU A 220 -21.50 -2.70 13.94
N ILE A 221 -21.13 -3.36 12.83
CA ILE A 221 -19.98 -2.98 12.00
C ILE A 221 -20.33 -2.67 10.54
N ALA A 222 -21.60 -2.78 10.16
CA ALA A 222 -22.10 -2.57 8.80
C ALA A 222 -21.70 -1.19 8.25
N SER A 223 -21.84 -0.13 9.06
CA SER A 223 -21.45 1.23 8.66
C SER A 223 -19.95 1.37 8.40
N ALA A 224 -19.12 0.73 9.23
CA ALA A 224 -17.68 0.75 9.05
C ALA A 224 -17.24 -0.05 7.81
N ILE A 225 -17.89 -1.20 7.54
CA ILE A 225 -17.66 -1.98 6.33
C ILE A 225 -18.08 -1.18 5.09
N ALA A 226 -19.27 -0.57 5.10
CA ALA A 226 -19.75 0.24 3.99
C ALA A 226 -18.79 1.39 3.68
N ALA A 227 -18.36 2.15 4.70
CA ALA A 227 -17.39 3.22 4.53
C ALA A 227 -16.06 2.73 3.94
N PHE A 228 -15.55 1.60 4.43
CA PHE A 228 -14.32 0.99 3.90
C PHE A 228 -14.43 0.59 2.43
N LEU A 229 -15.54 -0.04 2.06
CA LEU A 229 -15.78 -0.51 0.70
C LEU A 229 -16.06 0.65 -0.26
N SER A 230 -16.89 1.63 0.12
CA SER A 230 -17.11 2.86 -0.67
C SER A 230 -15.78 3.58 -0.95
N GLU A 231 -14.89 3.65 0.04
CA GLU A 231 -13.55 4.25 -0.14
C GLU A 231 -12.67 3.43 -1.11
N GLN A 232 -12.78 2.10 -1.12
CA GLN A 232 -12.11 1.27 -2.12
C GLN A 232 -12.64 1.54 -3.54
N VAL A 233 -13.98 1.62 -3.71
CA VAL A 233 -14.61 1.91 -5.00
C VAL A 233 -14.18 3.31 -5.48
N ARG A 234 -14.21 4.32 -4.61
CA ARG A 234 -13.79 5.69 -4.93
C ARG A 234 -12.33 5.78 -5.36
N ARG A 235 -11.42 5.09 -4.66
CA ARG A 235 -10.00 5.03 -5.08
C ARG A 235 -9.81 4.37 -6.43
N ASN A 236 -10.61 3.35 -6.76
CA ASN A 236 -10.54 2.71 -8.07
C ASN A 236 -11.09 3.61 -9.17
N ALA A 237 -12.21 4.30 -8.92
CA ALA A 237 -12.76 5.30 -9.84
C ALA A 237 -11.77 6.43 -10.11
N MET A 238 -11.09 6.92 -9.08
CA MET A 238 -10.03 7.93 -9.21
C MET A 238 -8.90 7.48 -10.14
N ARG A 239 -8.41 6.24 -9.94
CA ARG A 239 -7.34 5.67 -10.77
C ARG A 239 -7.77 5.57 -12.23
N GLN A 240 -9.00 5.11 -12.47
CA GLN A 240 -9.57 5.04 -13.82
C GLN A 240 -9.70 6.43 -14.44
N TYR A 241 -10.17 7.41 -13.68
CA TYR A 241 -10.30 8.79 -14.13
C TYR A 241 -8.97 9.39 -14.57
N LEU A 242 -7.92 9.27 -13.74
CA LEU A 242 -6.57 9.70 -14.10
C LEU A 242 -6.04 8.97 -15.34
N SER A 243 -6.33 7.67 -15.49
CA SER A 243 -5.96 6.91 -16.69
C SER A 243 -6.66 7.44 -17.94
N VAL A 244 -7.93 7.87 -17.85
CA VAL A 244 -8.67 8.47 -18.97
C VAL A 244 -8.08 9.83 -19.34
N LEU A 245 -7.80 10.68 -18.34
CA LEU A 245 -7.16 11.98 -18.58
C LEU A 245 -5.79 11.82 -19.26
N ALA A 246 -4.95 10.90 -18.75
CA ALA A 246 -3.65 10.62 -19.33
C ALA A 246 -3.76 10.06 -20.76
N GLY A 247 -4.72 9.17 -21.03
CA GLY A 247 -4.94 8.60 -22.36
C GLY A 247 -5.42 9.61 -23.40
N GLY A 248 -6.09 10.68 -22.97
CA GLY A 248 -6.52 11.79 -23.82
C GLY A 248 -5.48 12.90 -24.00
N ALA A 249 -4.34 12.83 -23.31
CA ALA A 249 -3.35 13.90 -23.27
C ALA A 249 -2.12 13.60 -24.15
N ARG A 250 -1.43 14.67 -24.57
CA ARG A 250 -0.08 14.60 -25.14
C ARG A 250 0.93 14.70 -24.01
N LEU A 251 1.64 13.61 -23.75
CA LEU A 251 2.63 13.48 -22.69
C LEU A 251 4.01 13.30 -23.34
N ASP A 252 4.92 14.23 -23.09
CA ASP A 252 6.31 14.11 -23.53
C ASP A 252 7.24 14.12 -22.31
N GLY A 253 8.15 13.15 -22.21
CA GLY A 253 9.13 13.09 -21.11
C GLY A 253 8.57 12.60 -19.77
N VAL A 254 7.42 11.91 -19.78
CA VAL A 254 6.82 11.21 -18.64
C VAL A 254 5.94 10.05 -19.12
N GLU A 255 5.93 8.96 -18.35
CA GLU A 255 5.00 7.85 -18.54
C GLU A 255 4.05 7.76 -17.35
N LEU A 256 2.75 7.90 -17.62
CA LEU A 256 1.67 7.71 -16.63
C LEU A 256 1.05 6.30 -16.69
N GLY A 257 1.54 5.45 -17.59
CA GLY A 257 1.08 4.08 -17.78
C GLY A 257 1.89 3.08 -16.95
N GLY A 258 1.22 2.34 -16.07
CA GLY A 258 1.75 1.07 -15.57
C GLY A 258 2.63 1.11 -14.32
N ALA A 259 2.29 1.89 -13.30
CA ALA A 259 2.60 1.53 -11.91
C ALA A 259 1.68 2.28 -10.94
N THR A 260 0.90 1.50 -10.22
CA THR A 260 0.15 1.86 -9.02
C THR A 260 0.98 2.70 -8.02
N ASN A 261 0.34 3.76 -7.51
CA ASN A 261 0.70 4.64 -6.39
C ASN A 261 1.69 5.80 -6.63
N PRO A 262 1.13 7.02 -6.78
CA PRO A 262 1.75 8.25 -6.30
C PRO A 262 1.01 8.90 -5.11
N LEU A 263 -0.14 8.38 -4.66
CA LEU A 263 -1.01 9.04 -3.67
C LEU A 263 -1.05 8.36 -2.28
N VAL A 264 -0.05 7.56 -1.93
CA VAL A 264 0.10 7.04 -0.56
C VAL A 264 1.57 7.12 -0.16
N GLN A 265 1.92 8.22 0.51
CA GLN A 265 2.86 8.21 1.62
C GLN A 265 2.09 8.60 2.88
#